data_AF-A0A949P359-F1
#
_entry.id   AF-A0A949P359-F1
#
_cell.length_a   1.000
_cell.length_b   1.000
_cell.length_c   1.000
_cell.angle_alpha   90.00
_cell.angle_beta   90.00
_cell.angle_gamma   90.00
#
_symmetry.space_group_name_H-M   'P 1'
#
loop_
_entity.id
_entity.type
_entity.pdbx_description
1 polymer ?
#
loop_
_entity_poly.entity_id
_entity_poly.type
_entity_poly.pdbx_seq_one_letter_code
_entity_poly.pdbx_strand_id
1 'polypeptide(L)'
;MRLFDHAKRVRRPSQQQKNLVRKFRENVIDKRDSDLTQARLKPLNGSCFAPLSEGIPFIRQDYFELVDWTGRTLREDKRGAIDSQLPPILQRLGVQPENWIDSVSHFQKHFFDAAGTLSSLEQFGGM
;
A
#
# COMPACT_ATOMS: atom_id res chain seq x y z
N MET A 1 20.58 9.78 1.26
CA MET A 1 20.50 8.32 1.58
C MET A 1 19.07 7.85 1.29
N ARG A 2 18.90 6.98 0.29
CA ARG A 2 17.67 6.76 -0.52
C ARG A 2 16.67 5.84 0.20
N LEU A 3 15.39 5.84 -0.23
CA LEU A 3 14.28 5.02 0.32
C LEU A 3 14.68 3.54 0.46
N PHE A 4 15.47 3.05 -0.50
CA PHE A 4 16.04 1.70 -0.55
C PHE A 4 16.84 1.30 0.70
N ASP A 5 17.53 2.24 1.35
CA ASP A 5 18.38 1.93 2.51
C ASP A 5 17.55 1.70 3.78
N HIS A 6 16.32 2.24 3.84
CA HIS A 6 15.42 2.05 4.97
C HIS A 6 14.70 0.69 4.88
N ALA A 7 14.29 0.28 3.68
CA ALA A 7 13.71 -1.04 3.43
C ALA A 7 14.66 -2.19 3.80
N LYS A 8 15.98 -1.99 3.73
CA LYS A 8 16.98 -3.00 4.12
C LYS A 8 17.11 -3.20 5.64
N ARG A 9 16.61 -2.28 6.47
CA ARG A 9 16.61 -2.44 7.94
C ARG A 9 15.40 -3.22 8.46
N VAL A 10 14.44 -3.58 7.61
CA VAL A 10 13.30 -4.42 8.00
C VAL A 10 13.85 -5.76 8.49
N ARG A 11 13.47 -6.12 9.73
CA ARG A 11 13.86 -7.35 10.44
C ARG A 11 13.79 -8.56 9.51
N ARG A 12 14.70 -9.52 9.73
CA ARG A 12 14.67 -10.84 9.08
C ARG A 12 13.22 -11.36 9.10
N PRO A 13 12.62 -11.66 7.94
CA PRO A 13 11.23 -12.09 7.90
C PRO A 13 11.05 -13.35 8.73
N SER A 14 9.96 -13.43 9.49
CA SER A 14 9.62 -14.58 10.32
C SER A 14 9.50 -15.84 9.47
N GLN A 15 9.61 -17.02 10.09
CA GLN A 15 9.45 -18.30 9.38
C GLN A 15 8.07 -18.36 8.67
N GLN A 16 7.03 -17.82 9.30
CA GLN A 16 5.69 -17.69 8.72
C GLN A 16 5.68 -16.79 7.49
N GLN A 17 6.32 -15.61 7.54
CA GLN A 17 6.41 -14.70 6.39
C GLN A 17 7.19 -15.34 5.22
N LYS A 18 8.28 -16.05 5.49
CA LYS A 18 9.03 -16.76 4.45
C LYS A 18 8.20 -17.87 3.79
N ASN A 19 7.49 -18.64 4.59
CA ASN A 19 6.59 -19.69 4.10
C ASN A 19 5.44 -19.09 3.28
N LEU A 20 4.90 -17.94 3.69
CA LEU A 20 3.84 -17.27 2.94
C LEU A 20 4.34 -16.66 1.64
N VAL A 21 5.52 -16.03 1.61
CA VAL A 21 6.15 -15.53 0.37
C VAL A 21 6.44 -16.68 -0.59
N ARG A 22 6.87 -17.83 -0.07
CA ARG A 22 7.04 -19.06 -0.85
C ARG A 22 5.70 -19.55 -1.40
N LYS A 23 4.68 -19.67 -0.57
CA LYS A 23 3.32 -20.09 -0.96
C LYS A 23 2.69 -19.12 -1.96
N PHE A 24 2.95 -17.82 -1.82
CA PHE A 24 2.53 -16.78 -2.76
C PHE A 24 3.24 -16.94 -4.11
N ARG A 25 4.56 -17.17 -4.12
CA ARG A 25 5.30 -17.46 -5.35
C ARG A 25 4.81 -18.73 -6.02
N GLU A 26 4.55 -19.78 -5.26
CA GLU A 26 3.97 -21.03 -5.75
C GLU A 26 2.57 -20.75 -6.36
N ASN A 27 1.69 -20.03 -5.66
CA ASN A 27 0.37 -19.65 -6.17
C ASN A 27 0.40 -18.72 -7.41
N VAL A 28 1.34 -17.78 -7.49
CA VAL A 28 1.49 -16.85 -8.63
C VAL A 28 2.14 -17.52 -9.84
N ILE A 29 3.01 -18.51 -9.62
CA ILE A 29 3.66 -19.26 -10.70
C ILE A 29 2.76 -20.40 -11.22
N ASP A 30 2.03 -21.09 -10.34
CA ASP A 30 1.12 -22.19 -10.72
C ASP A 30 -0.23 -21.70 -11.26
N LYS A 31 -0.69 -20.50 -10.87
CA LYS A 31 -1.83 -19.82 -11.51
C LYS A 31 -1.37 -18.68 -12.38
N ARG A 32 -0.69 -19.00 -13.49
CA ARG A 32 -1.08 -18.31 -14.72
C ARG A 32 -2.50 -18.78 -15.03
N ASP A 33 -3.49 -18.23 -14.33
CA ASP A 33 -4.86 -18.25 -14.82
C ASP A 33 -4.80 -17.55 -16.18
N SER A 34 -4.68 -18.34 -17.24
CA SER A 34 -4.70 -17.89 -18.63
C SER A 34 -6.00 -17.17 -18.97
N ASP A 35 -7.00 -17.26 -18.09
CA ASP A 35 -8.34 -16.66 -18.20
C ASP A 35 -8.57 -15.43 -17.31
N LEU A 36 -7.67 -15.09 -16.37
CA LEU A 36 -7.75 -13.80 -15.69
C LEU A 36 -7.24 -12.72 -16.66
N THR A 37 -8.15 -12.22 -17.50
CA THR A 37 -7.97 -10.98 -18.26
C THR A 37 -7.27 -10.00 -17.34
N GLN A 38 -6.00 -9.65 -17.60
CA GLN A 38 -5.22 -8.79 -16.71
C GLN A 38 -6.03 -7.54 -16.41
N ALA A 39 -6.58 -7.46 -15.20
CA ALA A 39 -7.48 -6.37 -14.85
C ALA A 39 -6.67 -5.08 -14.95
N ARG A 40 -7.07 -4.20 -15.88
CA ARG A 40 -6.38 -2.93 -16.07
C ARG A 40 -6.51 -2.12 -14.78
N LEU A 41 -5.38 -1.60 -14.29
CA LEU A 41 -5.39 -0.70 -13.14
C LEU A 41 -6.32 0.47 -13.43
N LYS A 42 -7.20 0.77 -12.47
CA LYS A 42 -8.08 1.93 -12.56
C LYS A 42 -7.23 3.21 -12.56
N PRO A 43 -7.60 4.21 -13.37
CA PRO A 43 -6.87 5.47 -13.41
C PRO A 43 -7.05 6.27 -12.11
N LEU A 44 -6.02 7.07 -11.79
CA LEU A 44 -5.95 8.00 -10.66
C LEU A 44 -6.44 9.40 -11.09
N ASN A 45 -7.57 9.44 -11.79
CA ASN A 45 -8.17 10.65 -12.33
C ASN A 45 -9.56 10.91 -11.75
N GLY A 46 -9.99 10.12 -10.75
CA GLY A 46 -11.27 10.31 -10.10
C GLY A 46 -11.24 11.54 -9.20
N SER A 47 -12.25 12.40 -9.36
CA SER A 47 -12.63 13.36 -8.32
C SER A 47 -13.14 12.61 -7.09
N CYS A 48 -13.14 13.23 -5.92
CA CYS A 48 -13.75 12.66 -4.71
C CYS A 48 -15.25 12.37 -4.84
N PHE A 49 -15.88 12.88 -5.89
CA PHE A 49 -17.28 12.63 -6.24
C PHE A 49 -17.46 11.69 -7.44
N ALA A 50 -16.36 11.18 -8.02
CA ALA A 50 -16.45 10.30 -9.18
C ALA A 50 -16.87 8.87 -8.75
N PRO A 51 -17.73 8.20 -9.53
CA PRO A 51 -18.04 6.79 -9.29
C PRO A 51 -16.79 5.92 -9.34
N LEU A 52 -16.66 4.97 -8.40
CA LEU A 52 -15.58 3.97 -8.38
C LEU A 52 -15.50 3.11 -9.66
N SER A 53 -16.58 3.08 -10.46
CA SER A 53 -16.60 2.45 -11.78
C SER A 53 -15.65 3.12 -12.78
N GLU A 54 -15.46 4.45 -12.70
CA GLU A 54 -14.70 5.25 -13.69
C GLU A 54 -13.23 5.41 -13.34
N GLY A 55 -12.90 5.46 -12.05
CA GLY A 55 -11.55 5.66 -11.56
C GLY A 55 -11.51 5.58 -10.05
N ILE A 56 -10.32 5.61 -9.48
CA ILE A 56 -10.19 5.68 -8.02
C ILE A 56 -10.34 7.17 -7.63
N PRO A 57 -11.11 7.52 -6.57
CA PRO A 57 -11.44 8.91 -6.20
C PRO A 57 -10.24 9.67 -5.58
N PHE A 58 -9.13 9.67 -6.30
CA PHE A 58 -7.94 10.44 -6.02
C PHE A 58 -7.30 10.86 -7.33
N ILE A 59 -6.89 12.13 -7.39
CA ILE A 59 -6.12 12.64 -8.51
C ILE A 59 -4.64 12.30 -8.34
N ARG A 60 -3.90 12.23 -9.45
CA ARG A 60 -2.45 11.96 -9.45
C ARG A 60 -1.65 12.89 -8.53
N GLN A 61 -2.02 14.16 -8.46
CA GLN A 61 -1.31 15.14 -7.64
C GLN A 61 -1.39 14.78 -6.16
N ASP A 62 -2.59 14.47 -5.66
CA ASP A 62 -2.81 14.01 -4.29
C ASP A 62 -2.02 12.75 -3.97
N TYR A 63 -1.89 11.82 -4.93
CA TYR A 63 -1.08 10.60 -4.75
C TYR A 63 0.40 10.93 -4.55
N PHE A 64 0.96 11.81 -5.38
CA PHE A 64 2.38 12.18 -5.25
C PHE A 64 2.64 12.96 -3.97
N GLU A 65 1.72 13.85 -3.58
CA GLU A 65 1.80 14.56 -2.30
C GLU A 65 1.77 13.59 -1.12
N LEU A 66 0.86 12.61 -1.13
CA LEU A 66 0.77 11.58 -0.10
C LEU A 66 2.05 10.74 -0.02
N VAL A 67 2.60 10.31 -1.15
CA VAL A 67 3.83 9.51 -1.20
C VAL A 67 5.03 10.29 -0.70
N ASP A 68 5.17 11.55 -1.11
CA ASP A 68 6.25 12.44 -0.68
C ASP A 68 6.16 12.74 0.82
N TRP A 69 4.96 13.06 1.32
CA TRP A 69 4.70 13.25 2.74
C TRP A 69 5.02 11.97 3.54
N THR A 70 4.48 10.82 3.12
CA THR A 70 4.71 9.53 3.80
C THR A 70 6.20 9.20 3.89
N GLY A 71 6.95 9.39 2.80
CA GLY A 71 8.39 9.13 2.76
C GLY A 71 9.22 10.05 3.66
N ARG A 72 8.74 11.28 3.91
CA ARG A 72 9.36 12.24 4.83
C ARG A 72 9.00 11.93 6.29
N THR A 73 7.74 11.64 6.58
CA THR A 73 7.26 11.28 7.93
C THR A 73 7.91 9.98 8.44
N LEU A 74 8.13 8.99 7.59
CA LEU A 74 8.84 7.75 7.96
C LEU A 74 10.35 7.96 8.24
N ARG A 75 10.91 9.11 7.90
CA ARG A 75 12.36 9.39 7.94
C ARG A 75 12.67 10.71 8.62
N GLU A 76 12.08 10.92 9.79
CA GLU A 76 12.31 12.09 10.65
C GLU A 76 13.80 12.31 10.99
N ASP A 77 14.63 11.27 10.85
CA ASP A 77 16.08 11.28 11.11
C ASP A 77 16.93 11.99 10.03
N LYS A 78 16.32 12.63 9.01
CA LYS A 78 17.04 13.29 7.90
C LYS A 78 16.62 14.75 7.65
N ARG A 79 17.60 15.56 7.19
CA ARG A 79 17.38 16.92 6.67
C ARG A 79 16.29 16.89 5.59
N GLY A 80 15.20 17.62 5.80
CA GLY A 80 14.02 17.63 4.93
C GLY A 80 12.72 17.16 5.61
N ALA A 81 12.71 16.98 6.93
CA ALA A 81 11.47 16.87 7.71
C ALA A 81 10.58 18.09 7.39
N ILE A 82 9.43 17.84 6.78
CA ILE A 82 8.41 18.86 6.54
C ILE A 82 7.45 18.85 7.72
N ASP A 83 6.86 20.02 7.95
CA ASP A 83 5.79 20.24 8.91
C ASP A 83 4.76 19.10 8.88
N SER A 84 4.31 18.73 10.07
CA SER A 84 3.29 17.72 10.40
C SER A 84 1.92 17.93 9.75
N GLN A 85 1.77 18.89 8.83
CA GLN A 85 0.52 19.18 8.17
C GLN A 85 0.03 17.94 7.41
N LEU A 86 -1.16 17.51 7.78
CA LEU A 86 -1.88 16.39 7.20
C LEU A 86 -2.13 16.65 5.70
N PRO A 87 -1.69 15.76 4.78
CA PRO A 87 -2.05 15.86 3.38
C PRO A 87 -3.57 15.95 3.24
N PRO A 88 -4.12 16.91 2.46
CA PRO A 88 -5.57 17.09 2.31
C PRO A 88 -6.31 15.80 1.90
N ILE A 89 -5.63 14.90 1.19
CA ILE A 89 -6.17 13.60 0.80
C ILE A 89 -6.50 12.69 1.99
N LEU A 90 -5.69 12.67 3.06
CA LEU A 90 -5.98 11.84 4.23
C LEU A 90 -7.21 12.35 4.97
N GLN A 91 -7.35 13.68 5.08
CA GLN A 91 -8.55 14.30 5.62
C GLN A 91 -9.79 13.96 4.78
N ARG A 92 -9.68 14.03 3.45
CA ARG A 92 -10.78 13.70 2.52
C ARG A 92 -11.22 12.24 2.61
N LEU A 93 -10.27 11.33 2.83
CA LEU A 93 -10.53 9.90 3.00
C LEU A 93 -11.00 9.54 4.41
N GLY A 94 -11.01 10.49 5.36
CA GLY A 94 -11.34 10.23 6.76
C GLY A 94 -10.29 9.36 7.47
N VAL A 95 -9.05 9.34 6.97
CA VAL A 95 -7.96 8.53 7.51
C VAL A 95 -7.12 9.40 8.43
N GLN A 96 -6.98 8.96 9.69
CA GLN A 96 -6.08 9.62 10.64
C GLN A 96 -4.61 9.38 10.23
N PRO A 97 -3.75 10.41 10.25
CA PRO A 97 -2.36 10.29 9.84
C PRO A 97 -1.58 9.22 10.62
N GLU A 98 -1.83 9.07 11.92
CA GLU A 98 -1.15 8.09 12.77
C GLU A 98 -1.48 6.66 12.32
N ASN A 99 -2.75 6.40 12.02
CA ASN A 99 -3.21 5.10 11.53
C ASN A 99 -2.63 4.81 10.13
N TRP A 100 -2.52 5.83 9.28
CA TRP A 100 -1.88 5.72 7.98
C TRP A 100 -0.40 5.35 8.12
N ILE A 101 0.34 6.09 8.95
CA ILE A 101 1.76 5.84 9.16
C ILE A 101 1.99 4.45 9.77
N ASP A 102 1.19 4.02 10.74
CA ASP A 102 1.28 2.64 11.26
C ASP A 102 1.03 1.61 10.15
N SER A 103 -0.04 1.81 9.36
CA SER A 103 -0.41 0.93 8.26
C SER A 103 0.67 0.79 7.20
N VAL A 104 1.31 1.90 6.80
CA VAL A 104 2.38 1.89 5.79
C VAL A 104 3.68 1.35 6.37
N SER A 105 4.04 1.71 7.61
CA SER A 105 5.24 1.21 8.30
C SER A 105 5.20 -0.31 8.51
N HIS A 106 4.01 -0.83 8.79
CA HIS A 106 3.76 -2.24 9.10
C HIS A 106 2.97 -2.95 8.01
N PHE A 107 3.04 -2.48 6.76
CA PHE A 107 2.24 -3.02 5.66
C PHE A 107 2.39 -4.54 5.50
N GLN A 108 3.62 -5.05 5.56
CA GLN A 108 3.92 -6.49 5.48
C GLN A 108 3.51 -7.30 6.72
N LYS A 109 3.03 -6.66 7.78
CA LYS A 109 2.49 -7.32 8.97
C LYS A 109 0.97 -7.31 8.94
N HIS A 110 0.38 -6.19 8.54
CA HIS A 110 -1.07 -5.99 8.56
C HIS A 110 -1.79 -6.51 7.33
N PHE A 111 -1.15 -6.51 6.15
CA PHE A 111 -1.81 -6.82 4.86
C PHE A 111 -1.11 -7.93 4.06
N PHE A 112 -0.30 -8.75 4.72
CA PHE A 112 0.55 -9.76 4.05
C PHE A 112 -0.24 -10.91 3.41
N ASP A 113 -1.42 -11.19 3.95
CA ASP A 113 -2.37 -12.20 3.51
C ASP A 113 -3.45 -11.62 2.58
N ALA A 114 -3.84 -10.36 2.77
CA ALA A 114 -4.82 -9.64 1.97
C ALA A 114 -4.31 -9.23 0.58
N ALA A 115 -3.01 -8.93 0.46
CA ALA A 115 -2.44 -8.37 -0.77
C ALA A 115 -2.21 -9.46 -1.84
N GLY A 116 -2.81 -9.27 -3.03
CA GLY A 116 -2.53 -10.06 -4.22
C GLY A 116 -3.78 -10.67 -4.85
N THR A 117 -4.06 -11.93 -4.55
CA THR A 117 -5.18 -12.67 -5.18
C THR A 117 -6.52 -12.29 -4.57
N LEU A 118 -7.61 -12.48 -5.32
CA LEU A 118 -8.97 -12.28 -4.78
C LEU A 118 -9.22 -13.20 -3.57
N SER A 119 -8.81 -14.46 -3.66
CA SER A 119 -8.96 -15.42 -2.55
C SER A 119 -8.22 -15.01 -1.29
N SER A 120 -7.04 -14.41 -1.44
CA SER A 120 -6.26 -13.81 -0.35
C SER A 120 -7.05 -12.68 0.34
N LEU A 121 -7.69 -11.83 -0.45
CA LEU A 121 -8.50 -10.72 0.05
C LEU A 121 -9.80 -11.20 0.74
N GLU A 122 -10.48 -12.20 0.17
CA GLU A 122 -11.68 -12.81 0.75
C GLU A 122 -11.39 -13.46 2.12
N GLN A 123 -10.25 -14.15 2.25
CA GLN A 123 -9.83 -14.74 3.51
C GLN A 123 -9.54 -13.69 4.59
N PHE A 124 -8.97 -12.55 4.19
CA PHE A 124 -8.71 -11.44 5.10
C PHE A 124 -9.99 -10.78 5.62
N GLY A 125 -11.00 -10.61 4.75
CA GLY A 125 -12.28 -9.98 5.11
C GLY A 125 -13.26 -10.89 5.85
N GLY A 126 -13.01 -12.21 5.87
CA GLY A 126 -13.84 -13.22 6.53
C GLY A 126 -13.46 -13.54 7.98
N MET A 127 -12.68 -12.68 8.65
CA MET A 127 -12.42 -12.75 10.10
C MET A 127 -13.61 -12.26 10.92
#